data_AF-A0A367B883-F1
#
_entry.id   AF-A0A367B883-F1
#
_cell.length_a   1.000
_cell.length_b   1.000
_cell.length_c   1.000
_cell.angle_alpha   90.00
_cell.angle_beta   90.00
_cell.angle_gamma   90.00
#
_symmetry.space_group_name_H-M   'P 1'
#
loop_
_entity.id
_entity.type
_entity.pdbx_description
1 polymer ?
#
loop_
_entity_poly.entity_id
_entity_poly.type
_entity_poly.pdbx_seq_one_letter_code
_entity_poly.pdbx_strand_id
1 'polypeptide(L)' 'MPGTEFTEGFHEERHRDGSLRAHGPVVDGRPHGYWEWFRLDGTMLRSGYFDGGRQTGEWTTYDRSGAPYKVTQMD' A
#
# COMPACT_ATOMS: atom_id res chain seq x y z
N MET A 1 1.05 34.28 2.12
CA MET A 1 1.05 33.08 2.99
C MET A 1 1.69 31.98 2.18
N PRO A 2 2.83 31.37 2.58
CA PRO A 2 3.29 30.19 1.85
C PRO A 2 2.27 29.10 2.12
N GLY A 3 1.53 28.73 1.08
CA GLY A 3 0.58 27.61 1.15
C GLY A 3 1.38 26.36 1.45
N THR A 4 0.94 25.59 2.43
CA THR A 4 1.48 24.26 2.71
C THR A 4 1.33 23.45 1.42
N GLU A 5 2.41 23.29 0.66
CA GLU A 5 2.45 22.41 -0.50
C GLU A 5 2.42 20.97 0.03
N PHE A 6 1.21 20.42 0.16
CA PHE A 6 1.01 18.99 0.35
C PHE A 6 1.68 18.30 -0.85
N THR A 7 2.79 17.61 -0.61
CA THR A 7 3.46 16.86 -1.67
C THR A 7 2.73 15.53 -1.80
N GLU A 8 1.71 15.50 -2.65
CA GLU A 8 1.07 14.26 -3.09
C GLU A 8 2.00 13.56 -4.08
N GLY A 9 2.32 12.30 -3.81
CA GLY A 9 3.19 11.49 -4.64
C GLY A 9 2.72 10.05 -4.72
N PHE A 10 3.36 9.29 -5.59
CA PHE A 10 3.19 7.85 -5.68
C PHE A 10 4.52 7.19 -5.34
N HIS A 11 4.48 6.24 -4.41
CA HIS A 11 5.66 5.52 -3.98
C HIS A 11 5.63 4.08 -4.48
N GLU A 12 6.77 3.60 -4.91
CA GLU A 12 6.99 2.22 -5.32
C GLU A 12 8.20 1.65 -4.58
N GLU A 13 8.00 0.54 -3.89
CA GLU A 13 9.06 -0.27 -3.31
C GLU A 13 9.33 -1.45 -4.22
N ARG A 14 10.62 -1.78 -4.43
CA ARG A 14 11.05 -2.93 -5.23
C ARG A 14 11.80 -3.94 -4.36
N HIS A 15 11.68 -5.22 -4.71
CA HIS A 15 12.51 -6.28 -4.18
C HIS A 15 13.95 -6.15 -4.70
N ARG A 16 14.87 -6.96 -4.16
CA ARG A 16 16.28 -6.95 -4.56
C ARG A 16 16.50 -7.27 -6.03
N ASP A 17 15.61 -8.05 -6.64
CA ASP A 17 15.64 -8.41 -8.06
C ASP A 17 14.99 -7.36 -8.98
N GLY A 18 14.46 -6.27 -8.42
CA GLY A 18 13.78 -5.21 -9.16
C GLY A 18 12.27 -5.42 -9.35
N SER A 19 11.72 -6.57 -8.96
CA SER A 19 10.27 -6.82 -8.99
C SER A 19 9.53 -5.90 -8.01
N LEU A 20 8.29 -5.56 -8.32
CA LEU A 20 7.47 -4.67 -7.50
C LEU A 20 7.15 -5.36 -6.16
N ARG A 21 7.39 -4.66 -5.06
CA ARG A 21 7.15 -5.16 -3.69
C ARG A 21 5.95 -4.49 -3.06
N ALA A 22 5.82 -3.19 -3.22
CA ALA A 22 4.68 -2.45 -2.75
C ALA A 22 4.51 -1.16 -3.55
N HIS A 23 3.30 -0.64 -3.63
CA HIS A 23 3.11 0.71 -4.10
C HIS A 23 1.83 1.33 -3.54
N GLY A 24 1.80 2.67 -3.56
CA GLY A 24 0.61 3.42 -3.23
C GLY A 24 0.87 4.93 -3.10
N PRO A 25 -0.19 5.70 -2.88
CA PRO A 25 -0.09 7.14 -2.68
C PRO A 25 0.63 7.50 -1.39
N VAL A 26 1.32 8.64 -1.42
CA VAL A 26 1.98 9.24 -0.27
C VAL A 26 1.59 10.70 -0.20
N VAL A 27 1.22 11.16 0.99
CA VAL A 27 0.92 12.57 1.28
C VAL A 27 1.79 12.99 2.45
N ASP A 28 2.53 14.10 2.31
CA ASP A 28 3.48 14.61 3.32
C ASP A 28 4.49 13.55 3.80
N GLY A 29 4.96 12.71 2.88
CA GLY A 29 5.90 11.63 3.18
C GLY A 29 5.30 10.45 3.95
N ARG A 30 3.97 10.40 4.13
CA ARG A 30 3.27 9.30 4.80
C ARG A 30 2.38 8.52 3.83
N PRO A 31 2.29 7.18 3.96
CA PRO A 31 1.34 6.38 3.19
C PRO A 31 -0.09 6.91 3.34
N HIS A 32 -0.77 7.05 2.22
CA HIS A 32 -2.15 7.51 2.15
C HIS A 32 -2.90 6.74 1.05
N GLY A 33 -4.22 6.62 1.17
CA GLY A 33 -5.06 5.94 0.18
C GLY A 33 -4.77 4.44 0.08
N TYR A 34 -5.08 3.85 -1.08
CA TYR A 34 -4.97 2.42 -1.30
C TYR A 34 -3.53 2.00 -1.60
N TRP A 35 -3.09 0.96 -0.90
CA TRP A 35 -1.76 0.38 -1.01
C TRP A 35 -1.85 -1.11 -1.33
N GLU A 36 -0.87 -1.57 -2.10
CA GLU A 36 -0.77 -2.95 -2.55
C GLU A 36 0.63 -3.47 -2.26
N TRP A 37 0.73 -4.74 -1.86
CA TRP A 37 1.97 -5.45 -1.63
C TRP A 37 1.99 -6.72 -2.46
N PHE A 38 3.16 -7.04 -3.00
CA PHE A 38 3.37 -8.16 -3.91
C PHE A 38 4.54 -9.02 -3.43
N ARG A 39 4.42 -10.32 -3.70
CA ARG A 39 5.53 -11.28 -3.52
C ARG A 39 6.53 -11.15 -4.67
N LEU A 40 7.66 -11.84 -4.56
CA LEU A 40 8.70 -11.86 -5.60
C LEU A 40 8.18 -12.38 -6.96
N ASP A 41 7.20 -13.27 -6.95
CA ASP A 41 6.56 -13.79 -8.16
C ASP A 41 5.49 -12.86 -8.75
N GLY A 42 5.29 -11.68 -8.15
CA GLY A 42 4.27 -10.71 -8.55
C GLY A 42 2.87 -11.03 -8.05
N THR A 43 2.66 -12.11 -7.31
CA THR A 43 1.34 -12.40 -6.72
C THR A 43 1.03 -11.41 -5.61
N MET A 44 -0.23 -10.96 -5.56
CA MET A 44 -0.66 -10.04 -4.51
C MET A 44 -0.54 -10.73 -3.15
N LEU A 45 0.12 -10.05 -2.22
CA LEU A 45 0.34 -10.49 -0.85
C LEU A 45 -0.71 -9.87 0.08
N ARG A 46 -0.90 -8.57 -0.04
CA ARG A 46 -1.80 -7.79 0.81
C ARG A 46 -2.24 -6.53 0.07
N SER A 47 -3.38 -5.99 0.46
CA SER A 47 -3.80 -4.64 0.09
C SER A 47 -4.61 -4.00 1.22
N GLY A 48 -4.75 -2.69 1.19
CA GLY A 48 -5.58 -1.95 2.14
C GLY A 48 -5.36 -0.45 2.08
N TYR A 49 -6.01 0.29 2.97
CA TYR A 49 -5.97 1.75 2.95
C TYR A 49 -5.12 2.31 4.09
N PHE A 50 -4.47 3.43 3.82
CA PHE A 50 -3.84 4.26 4.82
C PHE A 50 -4.46 5.65 4.88
N ASP A 51 -4.52 6.21 6.07
CA ASP A 51 -4.81 7.61 6.32
C ASP A 51 -3.72 8.20 7.22
N GLY A 52 -2.90 9.11 6.67
CA GLY A 52 -1.81 9.76 7.41
C GLY A 52 -0.78 8.79 8.01
N GLY A 53 -0.54 7.65 7.36
CA GLY A 53 0.35 6.58 7.83
C GLY A 53 -0.31 5.54 8.76
N ARG A 54 -1.60 5.68 9.12
CA ARG A 54 -2.35 4.67 9.88
C ARG A 54 -3.14 3.76 8.95
N GLN A 55 -3.12 2.46 9.22
CA GLN A 55 -3.96 1.49 8.53
C GLN A 55 -5.43 1.79 8.84
N THR A 56 -6.25 1.96 7.80
CA THR A 56 -7.69 2.21 7.91
C THR A 56 -8.45 1.37 6.90
N GLY A 57 -9.76 1.23 7.11
CA GLY A 57 -10.67 0.58 6.18
C GLY A 57 -10.41 -0.92 6.06
N GLU A 58 -10.70 -1.47 4.89
CA GLU A 58 -10.55 -2.89 4.63
C GLU A 58 -9.11 -3.25 4.27
N TRP A 59 -8.59 -4.27 4.93
CA TRP A 59 -7.30 -4.87 4.66
C TRP A 59 -7.46 -6.33 4.25
N THR A 60 -7.04 -6.63 3.03
CA THR A 60 -7.12 -7.97 2.47
C THR A 60 -5.74 -8.58 2.37
N THR A 61 -5.58 -9.77 2.95
CA THR A 61 -4.41 -10.63 2.77
C THR A 61 -4.78 -11.73 1.81
N TYR A 62 -3.92 -11.99 0.84
CA TYR A 62 -4.17 -12.95 -0.23
C TYR A 62 -3.30 -14.20 -0.01
N ASP A 63 -3.76 -15.36 -0.46
CA ASP A 63 -2.96 -16.59 -0.47
C ASP A 63 -1.95 -16.61 -1.63
N ARG A 64 -1.25 -17.74 -1.81
CA ARG A 64 -0.25 -17.92 -2.87
C ARG A 64 -0.82 -17.92 -4.29
N SER A 65 -2.12 -18.18 -4.44
CA SER A 65 -2.81 -18.11 -5.74
C SER A 65 -3.29 -16.69 -6.07
N GLY A 66 -3.20 -15.77 -5.10
CA GLY A 66 -3.73 -14.41 -5.22
C GLY A 66 -5.21 -14.30 -4.86
N ALA A 67 -5.80 -15.33 -4.25
CA ALA A 67 -7.17 -15.26 -3.76
C ALA A 67 -7.24 -14.63 -2.36
N PRO A 68 -8.29 -13.85 -2.01
CA PRO A 68 -8.47 -13.31 -0.67
C PRO A 68 -8.51 -14.43 0.37
N TYR A 69 -7.53 -14.45 1.27
CA TYR A 69 -7.42 -15.41 2.36
C TYR A 69 -8.01 -14.85 3.65
N LYS A 70 -7.80 -13.57 3.91
CA LYS A 70 -8.27 -12.90 5.12
C LYS A 70 -8.59 -11.44 4.85
N VAL A 71 -9.79 -11.02 5.19
CA VAL A 71 -10.21 -9.62 5.19
C VAL A 71 -10.31 -9.14 6.64
N THR A 72 -9.79 -7.96 6.93
CA THR A 72 -9.81 -7.34 8.27
C THR A 72 -10.22 -5.90 8.14
N GLN A 73 -11.20 -5.48 8.94
CA GLN A 73 -11.62 -4.10 9.00
C GLN A 73 -10.83 -3.38 10.10
N MET A 74 -10.19 -2.27 9.76
CA MET A 74 -9.41 -1.43 10.65
C MET A 74 -10.18 -0.13 10.91
N ASP A 75 -10.34 0.21 12.20
CA ASP A 75 -10.96 1.46 12.68
C ASP A 75 -9.98 2.64 12.74
#